data_AF-A0A649UZC4-F1
#
_entry.id   AF-A0A649UZC4-F1
#
_cell.length_a   1.000
_cell.length_b   1.000
_cell.length_c   1.000
_cell.angle_alpha   90.00
_cell.angle_beta   90.00
_cell.angle_gamma   90.00
#
_symmetry.space_group_name_H-M   'P 1'
#
loop_
_entity.id
_entity.type
_entity.pdbx_description
1 polymer ?
#
loop_
_entity_poly.entity_id
_entity_poly.type
_entity_poly.pdbx_seq_one_letter_code
_entity_poly.pdbx_strand_id
1 'polypeptide(L)'
;MDFFAIISVILHIFITSKSYNLICNTTRKEQYFFIFYTVIVEFVVEFFFYSIYLSGLGIEKFLYPFILYAYFIWFKKFDKYRGVFLSFLLSLLYHSTHTFIAVTLSSITGDELALHYESIFFLVVLLLTYFVILKTIRYFHLKIKYFDKDYLYPFLKKVTVAFFGLHILLFISDIVSTTHHLNSFGSILSTIVFICLLLVFFAMNSYKVQIEKEIALKQKKFEQKYLQTYTDE
;
A
#
# COMPACT_ATOMS: atom_id res chain seq x y z
N MET A 1 9.04 1.72 25.77
CA MET A 1 8.77 0.75 24.69
C MET A 1 9.28 -0.60 25.13
N ASP A 2 8.41 -1.61 25.11
CA ASP A 2 8.81 -2.99 25.33
C ASP A 2 9.63 -3.50 24.15
N PHE A 3 10.49 -4.50 24.38
CA PHE A 3 11.34 -5.09 23.34
C PHE A 3 10.55 -5.53 22.09
N PHE A 4 9.34 -6.06 22.28
CA PHE A 4 8.44 -6.45 21.18
C PHE A 4 7.91 -5.26 20.38
N ALA A 5 7.68 -4.10 21.02
CA ALA A 5 7.29 -2.88 20.33
C ALA A 5 8.43 -2.32 19.47
N ILE A 6 9.68 -2.48 19.89
CA ILE A 6 10.84 -2.11 19.06
C ILE A 6 10.94 -3.04 17.85
N ILE A 7 10.76 -4.36 18.06
CA ILE A 7 10.76 -5.34 16.96
C ILE A 7 9.64 -5.04 15.95
N SER A 8 8.44 -4.69 16.41
CA SER A 8 7.32 -4.41 15.51
C SER A 8 7.60 -3.20 14.61
N VAL A 9 8.14 -2.12 15.18
CA VAL A 9 8.57 -0.94 14.44
C VAL A 9 9.65 -1.31 13.40
N ILE A 10 10.68 -2.06 13.80
CA ILE A 10 11.73 -2.52 12.88
C ILE A 10 11.14 -3.34 11.72
N LEU A 11 10.21 -4.25 12.02
CA LEU A 11 9.55 -5.07 11.01
C LEU A 11 8.64 -4.24 10.10
N HIS A 12 7.90 -3.27 10.63
CA HIS A 12 7.10 -2.35 9.83
C HIS A 12 7.97 -1.61 8.80
N ILE A 13 9.05 -0.98 9.26
CA ILE A 13 10.04 -0.28 8.41
C ILE A 13 10.60 -1.23 7.36
N PHE A 14 10.97 -2.45 7.77
CA PHE A 14 11.51 -3.46 6.87
C PHE A 14 10.50 -3.86 5.78
N ILE A 15 9.23 -4.09 6.15
CA ILE A 15 8.16 -4.46 5.22
C ILE A 15 7.91 -3.32 4.22
N THR A 16 7.76 -2.09 4.69
CA THR A 16 7.53 -0.92 3.82
C THR A 16 8.72 -0.70 2.88
N SER A 17 9.95 -0.76 3.40
CA SER A 17 11.17 -0.61 2.60
C SER A 17 11.32 -1.72 1.55
N LYS A 18 11.05 -2.97 1.93
CA LYS A 18 11.10 -4.09 0.98
C LYS A 18 10.03 -3.94 -0.10
N SER A 19 8.84 -3.47 0.26
CA SER A 19 7.75 -3.21 -0.67
C SER A 19 8.13 -2.10 -1.65
N TYR A 20 8.67 -0.99 -1.15
CA TYR A 20 9.19 0.10 -1.97
C TYR A 20 10.27 -0.37 -2.95
N ASN A 21 11.23 -1.18 -2.49
CA ASN A 21 12.24 -1.77 -3.36
C ASN A 21 11.62 -2.61 -4.48
N LEU A 22 10.68 -3.50 -4.17
CA LEU A 22 10.08 -4.37 -5.18
C LEU A 22 9.22 -3.61 -6.19
N ILE A 23 8.47 -2.60 -5.73
CA ILE A 23 7.60 -1.78 -6.57
C ILE A 23 8.44 -0.84 -7.45
N CYS A 24 9.45 -0.17 -6.88
CA CYS A 24 10.21 0.84 -7.60
C CYS A 24 11.53 0.34 -8.22
N ASN A 25 11.94 -0.90 -7.93
CA ASN A 25 13.22 -1.49 -8.33
C ASN A 25 14.39 -0.55 -8.00
N THR A 26 14.52 -0.22 -6.72
CA THR A 26 15.46 0.79 -6.22
C THR A 26 16.87 0.23 -6.00
N THR A 27 17.87 1.11 -5.98
CA THR A 27 19.24 0.71 -5.65
C THR A 27 19.42 0.48 -4.15
N ARG A 28 20.49 -0.24 -3.74
CA ARG A 28 20.81 -0.44 -2.31
C ARG A 28 20.96 0.89 -1.56
N LYS A 29 21.60 1.89 -2.18
CA LYS A 29 21.79 3.23 -1.58
C LYS A 29 20.44 3.90 -1.29
N GLU A 30 19.52 3.85 -2.25
CA GLU A 30 18.18 4.41 -2.09
C GLU A 30 17.36 3.68 -1.02
N GLN A 31 17.53 2.37 -0.88
CA GLN A 31 16.87 1.59 0.17
C GLN A 31 17.35 1.98 1.56
N TYR A 32 18.67 2.09 1.75
CA TYR A 32 19.22 2.52 3.05
C TYR A 32 18.77 3.95 3.39
N PHE A 33 18.74 4.84 2.41
CA PHE A 33 18.25 6.21 2.62
C PHE A 33 16.76 6.24 2.98
N PHE A 34 15.94 5.43 2.32
CA PHE A 34 14.52 5.29 2.65
C PHE A 34 14.32 4.74 4.07
N ILE A 35 15.06 3.69 4.45
CA ILE A 35 15.02 3.12 5.81
C ILE A 35 15.41 4.17 6.85
N PHE A 36 16.50 4.90 6.62
CA PHE A 36 16.96 5.94 7.53
C PHE A 36 15.92 7.05 7.69
N TYR A 37 15.31 7.48 6.58
CA TYR A 37 14.21 8.45 6.61
C TYR A 37 13.02 7.93 7.43
N THR A 38 12.55 6.70 7.18
CA THR A 38 11.40 6.14 7.89
C THR A 38 11.68 5.96 9.38
N VAL A 39 12.90 5.53 9.77
CA VAL A 39 13.30 5.43 11.18
C VAL A 39 13.22 6.79 11.87
N ILE A 40 13.78 7.84 11.28
CA ILE A 40 13.75 9.18 11.87
C ILE A 40 12.31 9.66 12.01
N VAL A 41 11.51 9.51 10.96
CA VAL A 41 10.15 10.04 10.99
C VAL A 41 9.28 9.27 11.98
N GLU A 42 9.36 7.94 12.04
CA GLU A 42 8.60 7.16 13.02
C GLU A 42 8.97 7.56 14.45
N PHE A 43 10.26 7.74 14.74
CA PHE A 43 10.71 8.21 16.06
C PHE A 43 10.18 9.62 16.39
N VAL A 44 10.22 10.55 15.44
CA VAL A 44 9.72 11.92 15.63
C VAL A 44 8.21 11.95 15.81
N VAL A 45 7.48 11.18 15.01
CA VAL A 45 6.02 11.09 15.04
C VAL A 45 5.56 10.47 16.37
N GLU A 46 6.12 9.33 16.76
CA GLU A 46 5.80 8.67 18.02
C GLU A 46 6.09 9.59 19.22
N PHE A 47 7.25 10.26 19.23
CA PHE A 47 7.59 11.23 20.27
C PHE A 47 6.58 12.40 20.34
N PHE A 48 6.17 12.92 19.19
CA PHE A 48 5.20 14.02 19.11
C PHE A 48 3.81 13.61 19.62
N PHE A 49 3.29 12.46 19.17
CA PHE A 49 1.98 11.96 19.59
C PHE A 49 1.94 11.54 21.06
N TYR A 50 3.02 10.96 21.56
CA TYR A 50 3.21 10.69 22.98
C TYR A 50 3.13 11.98 23.81
N SER A 51 3.80 13.04 23.35
CA SER A 51 3.85 14.34 24.06
C SER A 51 2.49 15.05 24.17
N ILE A 52 1.56 14.79 23.26
CA ILE A 52 0.24 15.45 23.20
C ILE A 52 -0.88 14.51 23.70
N TYR A 53 -0.55 13.34 24.27
CA TYR A 53 -1.51 12.34 24.75
C TYR A 53 -2.51 11.85 23.68
N LEU A 54 -2.09 11.87 22.40
CA LEU A 54 -2.87 11.39 21.26
C LEU A 54 -2.39 10.02 20.75
N SER A 55 -1.43 9.41 21.45
CA SER A 55 -0.94 8.05 21.16
C SER A 55 -2.10 7.04 21.22
N GLY A 56 -2.21 6.18 20.21
CA GLY A 56 -3.20 5.10 20.17
C GLY A 56 -4.52 5.42 19.44
N LEU A 57 -4.75 6.65 18.98
CA LEU A 57 -5.95 7.03 18.21
C LEU A 57 -5.92 6.66 16.72
N GLY A 58 -4.86 5.99 16.26
CA GLY A 58 -4.68 5.63 14.85
C GLY A 58 -4.35 6.79 13.91
N ILE A 59 -4.17 8.01 14.44
CA ILE A 59 -3.83 9.21 13.66
C ILE A 59 -2.47 9.05 12.95
N GLU A 60 -1.52 8.36 13.57
CA GLU A 60 -0.22 8.03 12.98
C GLU A 60 -0.36 7.26 11.67
N LYS A 61 -1.22 6.22 11.66
CA LYS A 61 -1.54 5.43 10.47
C LYS A 61 -2.22 6.29 9.40
N PHE A 62 -3.10 7.21 9.81
CA PHE A 62 -3.76 8.13 8.89
C PHE A 62 -2.77 9.09 8.21
N LEU A 63 -1.76 9.55 8.95
CA LEU A 63 -0.74 10.48 8.46
C LEU A 63 0.37 9.80 7.66
N TYR A 64 0.54 8.49 7.81
CA TYR A 64 1.59 7.71 7.14
C TYR A 64 1.75 7.94 5.63
N PRO A 65 0.69 7.94 4.78
CA PRO A 65 0.86 8.24 3.36
C PRO A 65 1.37 9.67 3.10
N PHE A 66 1.07 10.64 3.98
CA PHE A 66 1.58 12.01 3.81
C PHE A 66 3.07 12.12 4.17
N ILE A 67 3.51 11.34 5.15
CA ILE A 67 4.94 11.18 5.48
C ILE A 67 5.69 10.60 4.28
N LEU A 68 5.19 9.48 3.72
CA LEU A 68 5.80 8.88 2.53
C LEU A 68 5.80 9.84 1.33
N TYR A 69 4.75 10.65 1.20
CA TYR A 69 4.66 11.66 0.14
C TYR A 69 5.76 12.72 0.27
N ALA A 70 6.01 13.23 1.48
CA ALA A 70 7.10 14.19 1.71
C ALA A 70 8.45 13.62 1.26
N TYR A 71 8.71 12.33 1.54
CA TYR A 71 9.92 11.66 1.05
C TYR A 71 10.02 11.65 -0.48
N PHE A 72 8.95 11.23 -1.16
CA PHE A 72 8.98 11.07 -2.61
C PHE A 72 9.11 12.40 -3.36
N ILE A 73 8.57 13.48 -2.80
CA ILE A 73 8.69 14.82 -3.41
C ILE A 73 10.04 15.45 -3.11
N TRP A 74 10.46 15.51 -1.85
CA TRP A 74 11.66 16.27 -1.47
C TRP A 74 12.95 15.55 -1.83
N PHE A 75 13.02 14.23 -1.60
CA PHE A 75 14.27 13.49 -1.81
C PHE A 75 14.30 12.79 -3.16
N LYS A 76 13.20 12.14 -3.57
CA LYS A 76 13.14 11.44 -4.86
C LYS A 76 12.78 12.32 -6.04
N LYS A 77 12.27 13.54 -5.81
CA LYS A 77 11.83 14.48 -6.85
C LYS A 77 10.88 13.85 -7.86
N PHE A 78 9.99 12.98 -7.38
CA PHE A 78 8.94 12.42 -8.23
C PHE A 78 7.94 13.50 -8.63
N ASP A 79 7.31 13.32 -9.78
CA ASP A 79 6.13 14.11 -10.12
C ASP A 79 5.09 14.00 -8.99
N LYS A 80 4.36 15.10 -8.74
CA LYS A 80 3.39 15.20 -7.65
C LYS A 80 2.41 14.02 -7.67
N TYR A 81 1.86 13.72 -8.83
CA TYR A 81 0.86 12.68 -8.98
C TYR A 81 1.44 11.29 -8.69
N ARG A 82 2.63 11.01 -9.22
CA ARG A 82 3.36 9.76 -8.96
C ARG A 82 3.70 9.59 -7.48
N GLY A 83 4.14 10.66 -6.83
CA GLY A 83 4.42 10.70 -5.40
C GLY A 83 3.18 10.34 -4.58
N VAL A 84 2.03 10.99 -4.86
CA VAL A 84 0.77 10.69 -4.16
C VAL A 84 0.38 9.22 -4.37
N PHE A 85 0.35 8.75 -5.62
CA PHE A 85 -0.01 7.37 -5.93
C PHE A 85 0.84 6.36 -5.14
N LEU A 86 2.17 6.51 -5.17
CA LEU A 86 3.08 5.56 -4.51
C LEU A 86 2.95 5.59 -2.99
N SER A 87 2.71 6.76 -2.42
CA SER A 87 2.56 6.91 -0.97
C SER A 87 1.32 6.20 -0.46
N PHE A 88 0.19 6.42 -1.13
CA PHE A 88 -1.05 5.72 -0.79
C PHE A 88 -0.96 4.22 -1.08
N LEU A 89 -0.30 3.82 -2.17
CA LEU A 89 -0.08 2.42 -2.49
C LEU A 89 0.69 1.71 -1.37
N LEU A 90 1.83 2.25 -0.93
CA LEU A 90 2.65 1.63 0.12
C LEU A 90 1.92 1.61 1.47
N SER A 91 1.26 2.72 1.83
CA SER A 91 0.47 2.82 3.05
C SER A 91 -0.64 1.78 3.09
N LEU A 92 -1.50 1.73 2.06
CA LEU A 92 -2.61 0.78 1.99
C LEU A 92 -2.12 -0.67 1.93
N LEU A 93 -1.08 -0.93 1.15
CA LEU A 93 -0.54 -2.28 1.02
C LEU A 93 -0.07 -2.81 2.37
N TYR A 94 0.52 -1.97 3.22
CA TYR A 94 0.87 -2.34 4.58
C TYR A 94 -0.36 -2.41 5.50
N HIS A 95 -1.02 -1.27 5.75
CA HIS A 95 -2.03 -1.16 6.80
C HIS A 95 -3.26 -2.01 6.53
N SER A 96 -3.75 -2.05 5.29
CA SER A 96 -4.92 -2.86 4.95
C SER A 96 -4.62 -4.35 5.09
N THR A 97 -3.45 -4.81 4.64
CA THR A 97 -3.04 -6.21 4.78
C THR A 97 -2.86 -6.60 6.25
N HIS A 98 -2.16 -5.75 7.02
CA HIS A 98 -1.91 -5.98 8.44
C HIS A 98 -3.22 -6.06 9.23
N THR A 99 -4.11 -5.09 9.06
CA THR A 99 -5.40 -5.07 9.77
C THR A 99 -6.27 -6.25 9.35
N PHE A 100 -6.35 -6.57 8.06
CA PHE A 100 -7.11 -7.75 7.59
C PHE A 100 -6.62 -9.05 8.22
N ILE A 101 -5.30 -9.25 8.27
CA ILE A 101 -4.70 -10.44 8.89
C ILE A 101 -4.98 -10.48 10.40
N ALA A 102 -4.80 -9.34 11.08
CA ALA A 102 -5.07 -9.24 12.52
C ALA A 102 -6.53 -9.61 12.83
N VAL A 103 -7.48 -9.02 12.10
CA VAL A 103 -8.91 -9.30 12.26
C VAL A 103 -9.23 -10.77 11.96
N THR A 104 -8.68 -11.32 10.88
CA THR A 104 -8.93 -12.72 10.50
C THR A 104 -8.38 -13.68 11.55
N LEU A 105 -7.14 -13.47 12.02
CA LEU A 105 -6.53 -14.33 13.03
C LEU A 105 -7.25 -14.20 14.37
N SER A 106 -7.59 -12.99 14.81
CA SER A 106 -8.34 -12.77 16.06
C SER A 106 -9.71 -13.46 16.02
N SER A 107 -10.39 -13.41 14.86
CA SER A 107 -11.67 -14.09 14.66
C SER A 107 -11.56 -15.63 14.76
N ILE A 108 -10.41 -16.20 14.40
CA ILE A 108 -10.16 -17.65 14.44
C ILE A 108 -9.73 -18.08 15.85
N THR A 109 -8.83 -17.32 16.48
CA THR A 109 -8.24 -17.67 17.78
C THR A 109 -9.08 -17.21 18.97
N GLY A 110 -9.97 -16.25 18.77
CA GLY A 110 -10.71 -15.55 19.82
C GLY A 110 -9.96 -14.31 20.32
N ASP A 111 -10.70 -13.21 20.49
CA ASP A 111 -10.15 -11.90 20.91
C ASP A 111 -9.47 -11.97 22.28
N GLU A 112 -10.01 -12.76 23.22
CA GLU A 112 -9.41 -12.92 24.57
C GLU A 112 -8.02 -13.56 24.52
N LEU A 113 -7.83 -14.57 23.66
CA LEU A 113 -6.52 -15.21 23.47
C LEU A 113 -5.55 -14.30 22.74
N ALA A 114 -6.02 -13.53 21.76
CA ALA A 114 -5.22 -12.54 21.06
C ALA A 114 -4.72 -11.45 22.02
N LEU A 115 -5.56 -10.99 22.95
CA LEU A 115 -5.18 -10.04 24.00
C LEU A 115 -4.23 -10.65 25.04
N HIS A 116 -4.48 -11.90 25.47
CA HIS A 116 -3.63 -12.56 26.47
C HIS A 116 -2.19 -12.78 25.98
N TYR A 117 -2.02 -13.06 24.68
CA TYR A 117 -0.72 -13.24 24.02
C TYR A 117 -0.41 -12.13 23.01
N GLU A 118 -0.79 -10.88 23.32
CA GLU A 118 -0.75 -9.74 22.39
C GLU A 118 0.57 -9.62 21.62
N SER A 119 1.71 -9.69 22.32
CA SER A 119 3.03 -9.54 21.70
C SER A 119 3.34 -10.64 20.67
N ILE A 120 3.02 -11.90 20.99
CA ILE A 120 3.24 -13.04 20.11
C ILE A 120 2.26 -13.01 18.95
N PHE A 121 0.99 -12.71 19.24
CA PHE A 121 -0.06 -12.54 18.24
C PHE A 121 0.33 -11.48 17.21
N PHE A 122 0.77 -10.31 17.67
CA PHE A 122 1.20 -9.21 16.82
C PHE A 122 2.41 -9.58 15.95
N LEU A 123 3.39 -10.29 16.51
CA LEU A 123 4.55 -10.78 15.75
C LEU A 123 4.13 -11.75 14.63
N VAL A 124 3.21 -12.68 14.91
CA VAL A 124 2.66 -13.61 13.91
C VAL A 124 1.93 -12.85 12.80
N VAL A 125 1.09 -11.88 13.15
CA VAL A 125 0.40 -11.01 12.19
C VAL A 125 1.40 -10.29 11.29
N LEU A 126 2.46 -9.70 11.84
CA LEU A 126 3.51 -9.01 11.07
C LEU A 126 4.23 -9.93 10.09
N LEU A 127 4.61 -11.13 10.52
CA LEU A 127 5.27 -12.10 9.65
C LEU A 127 4.35 -12.50 8.48
N LEU A 128 3.08 -12.79 8.76
CA LEU A 128 2.12 -13.12 7.71
C LEU A 128 1.85 -11.93 6.80
N THR A 129 1.80 -10.71 7.34
CA THR A 129 1.67 -9.46 6.59
C THR A 129 2.80 -9.32 5.58
N TYR A 130 4.04 -9.56 5.99
CA TYR A 130 5.19 -9.56 5.10
C TYR A 130 5.00 -10.55 3.94
N PHE A 131 4.64 -11.80 4.24
CA PHE A 131 4.46 -12.83 3.21
C PHE A 131 3.33 -12.50 2.23
N VAL A 132 2.19 -12.04 2.73
CA VAL A 132 1.04 -11.68 1.89
C VAL A 132 1.39 -10.50 0.99
N ILE A 133 2.01 -9.44 1.53
CA ILE A 133 2.43 -8.28 0.72
C ILE A 133 3.40 -8.69 -0.38
N LEU A 134 4.41 -9.52 -0.07
CA LEU A 134 5.34 -10.02 -1.06
C LEU A 134 4.63 -10.80 -2.18
N LYS A 135 3.65 -11.62 -1.84
CA LYS A 135 2.85 -12.37 -2.82
C LYS A 135 1.99 -11.44 -3.65
N THR A 136 1.31 -10.48 -3.04
CA THR A 136 0.47 -9.47 -3.71
C THR A 136 1.29 -8.66 -4.72
N ILE A 137 2.44 -8.11 -4.35
CA ILE A 137 3.29 -7.34 -5.26
C ILE A 137 3.71 -8.17 -6.48
N ARG A 138 4.10 -9.43 -6.26
CA ARG A 138 4.57 -10.32 -7.34
C ARG A 138 3.42 -10.76 -8.23
N TYR A 139 2.31 -11.19 -7.65
CA TYR A 139 1.13 -11.68 -8.36
C TYR A 139 0.50 -10.60 -9.22
N PHE A 140 0.33 -9.39 -8.67
CA PHE A 140 -0.24 -8.27 -9.41
C PHE A 140 0.81 -7.48 -10.21
N HIS A 141 2.07 -7.91 -10.28
CA HIS A 141 3.13 -7.23 -11.02
C HIS A 141 3.20 -5.71 -10.76
N LEU A 142 3.10 -5.29 -9.49
CA LEU A 142 2.99 -3.89 -9.07
C LEU A 142 4.30 -3.09 -9.24
N LYS A 143 4.85 -3.04 -10.44
CA LYS A 143 6.12 -2.36 -10.75
C LYS A 143 5.85 -0.95 -11.27
N ILE A 144 6.42 0.08 -10.63
CA ILE A 144 6.16 1.50 -10.94
C ILE A 144 6.54 1.89 -12.38
N LYS A 145 7.59 1.28 -12.93
CA LYS A 145 8.05 1.56 -14.31
C LYS A 145 6.98 1.31 -15.35
N TYR A 146 6.04 0.40 -15.07
CA TYR A 146 4.94 0.10 -16.00
C TYR A 146 3.85 1.16 -15.95
N PHE A 147 3.76 1.91 -14.85
CA PHE A 147 2.77 2.95 -14.61
C PHE A 147 3.24 4.36 -15.04
N ASP A 148 4.48 4.49 -15.53
CA ASP A 148 5.04 5.72 -16.10
C ASP A 148 4.65 5.96 -17.58
N LYS A 149 3.84 5.08 -18.18
CA LYS A 149 3.42 5.24 -19.57
C LYS A 149 2.28 6.27 -19.66
N ASP A 150 2.43 7.27 -20.52
CA ASP A 150 1.49 8.41 -20.66
C ASP A 150 0.03 7.97 -20.85
N TYR A 151 -0.20 6.91 -21.61
CA TYR A 151 -1.55 6.40 -21.88
C TYR A 151 -2.23 5.75 -20.66
N LEU A 152 -1.50 5.38 -19.61
CA LEU A 152 -2.05 4.86 -18.35
C LEU A 152 -2.34 5.95 -17.32
N TYR A 153 -1.80 7.16 -17.52
CA TYR A 153 -1.91 8.27 -16.58
C TYR A 153 -3.37 8.62 -16.21
N PRO A 154 -4.33 8.73 -17.17
CA PRO A 154 -5.73 9.04 -16.83
C PRO A 154 -6.38 7.98 -15.94
N PHE A 155 -6.04 6.71 -16.15
CA PHE A 155 -6.58 5.61 -15.37
C PHE A 155 -5.97 5.59 -13.98
N LEU A 156 -4.65 5.74 -13.87
CA LEU A 156 -3.99 5.84 -12.58
C LEU A 156 -4.62 6.95 -11.74
N LYS A 157 -4.94 8.12 -12.33
CA LYS A 157 -5.58 9.22 -11.60
C LYS A 157 -6.86 8.78 -10.88
N LYS A 158 -7.67 7.94 -11.52
CA LYS A 158 -8.86 7.32 -10.91
C LYS A 158 -8.49 6.34 -9.80
N VAL A 159 -7.44 5.54 -10.00
CA VAL A 159 -6.92 4.63 -8.98
C VAL A 159 -6.43 5.38 -7.74
N THR A 160 -5.74 6.51 -7.88
CA THR A 160 -5.33 7.33 -6.73
C THR A 160 -6.52 7.83 -5.92
N VAL A 161 -7.61 8.21 -6.59
CA VAL A 161 -8.85 8.61 -5.91
C VAL A 161 -9.45 7.41 -5.15
N ALA A 162 -9.45 6.22 -5.75
CA ALA A 162 -9.90 5.00 -5.08
C ALA A 162 -9.03 4.70 -3.85
N PHE A 163 -7.70 4.80 -3.96
CA PHE A 163 -6.81 4.63 -2.82
C PHE A 163 -7.07 5.65 -1.71
N PHE A 164 -7.32 6.92 -2.05
CA PHE A 164 -7.68 7.93 -1.07
C PHE A 164 -8.96 7.55 -0.32
N GLY A 165 -10.00 7.12 -1.04
CA GLY A 165 -11.24 6.64 -0.43
C GLY A 165 -11.04 5.42 0.47
N LEU A 166 -10.24 4.44 0.04
CA LEU A 166 -9.89 3.27 0.83
C LEU A 166 -9.12 3.63 2.10
N HIS A 167 -8.23 4.62 2.04
CA HIS A 167 -7.47 5.10 3.20
C HIS A 167 -8.37 5.74 4.25
N ILE A 168 -9.33 6.58 3.82
CA ILE A 168 -10.35 7.15 4.70
C ILE A 168 -11.20 6.04 5.32
N LEU A 169 -11.63 5.06 4.52
CA LEU A 169 -12.49 3.98 5.00
C LEU A 169 -11.76 3.09 6.02
N LEU A 170 -10.46 2.84 5.81
CA LEU A 170 -9.61 2.14 6.78
C LEU A 170 -9.46 2.93 8.07
N PHE A 171 -9.36 4.25 7.99
CA PHE A 171 -9.31 5.10 9.18
C PHE A 171 -10.62 5.12 9.96
N ILE A 172 -11.76 5.18 9.27
CA ILE A 172 -13.09 5.03 9.90
C ILE A 172 -13.19 3.67 10.58
N SER A 173 -12.71 2.61 9.93
CA SER A 173 -12.64 1.27 10.51
C SER A 173 -11.85 1.26 11.82
N ASP A 174 -10.66 1.85 11.83
CA ASP A 174 -9.81 1.92 13.03
C ASP A 174 -10.50 2.71 14.16
N ILE A 175 -11.12 3.86 13.87
CA ILE A 175 -11.87 4.65 14.88
C ILE A 175 -13.03 3.83 15.45
N VAL A 176 -13.87 3.26 14.59
CA VAL A 176 -15.07 2.56 15.03
C VAL A 176 -14.72 1.30 15.82
N SER A 177 -13.59 0.66 15.50
CA SER A 177 -13.10 -0.51 16.25
C SER A 177 -12.69 -0.21 17.69
N THR A 178 -12.38 1.05 18.03
CA THR A 178 -12.06 1.43 19.42
C THR A 178 -13.26 1.29 20.37
N THR A 179 -14.46 1.28 19.81
CA THR A 179 -15.71 1.14 20.58
C THR A 179 -16.10 -0.33 20.62
N HIS A 180 -16.09 -0.94 21.82
CA HIS A 180 -16.26 -2.40 21.99
C HIS A 180 -17.47 -2.98 21.22
N HIS A 181 -18.64 -2.34 21.30
CA HIS A 181 -19.86 -2.82 20.62
C HIS A 181 -19.86 -2.62 19.10
N LEU A 182 -18.90 -1.86 18.56
CA LEU A 182 -18.73 -1.64 17.12
C LEU A 182 -17.45 -2.30 16.55
N ASN A 183 -16.70 -3.04 17.37
CA ASN A 183 -15.48 -3.72 16.95
C ASN A 183 -15.71 -4.67 15.76
N SER A 184 -16.83 -5.40 15.78
CA SER A 184 -17.24 -6.26 14.67
C SER A 184 -17.51 -5.48 13.38
N PHE A 185 -18.10 -4.29 13.48
CA PHE A 185 -18.34 -3.42 12.33
C PHE A 185 -17.04 -2.90 11.73
N GLY A 186 -16.09 -2.45 12.57
CA GLY A 186 -14.76 -2.06 12.10
C GLY A 186 -14.01 -3.23 11.46
N SER A 187 -14.08 -4.42 12.05
CA SER A 187 -13.51 -5.65 11.47
C SER A 187 -14.08 -5.97 10.08
N ILE A 188 -15.40 -5.82 9.89
CA ILE A 188 -16.03 -5.96 8.57
C ILE A 188 -15.51 -4.89 7.61
N LEU A 189 -15.40 -3.65 8.06
CA LEU A 189 -15.00 -2.52 7.23
C LEU A 189 -13.55 -2.65 6.74
N SER A 190 -12.62 -3.00 7.62
CA SER A 190 -11.21 -3.27 7.24
C SER A 190 -11.08 -4.45 6.26
N THR A 191 -11.91 -5.48 6.43
CA THR A 191 -11.98 -6.61 5.49
C THR A 191 -12.45 -6.16 4.11
N ILE A 192 -13.52 -5.34 4.04
CA ILE A 192 -14.00 -4.74 2.79
C ILE A 192 -12.89 -3.91 2.13
N VAL A 193 -12.17 -3.09 2.91
CA VAL A 193 -11.05 -2.27 2.38
C VAL A 193 -9.99 -3.15 1.72
N PHE A 194 -9.59 -4.25 2.36
CA PHE A 194 -8.58 -5.15 1.81
C PHE A 194 -9.05 -5.82 0.52
N ILE A 195 -10.29 -6.31 0.48
CA ILE A 195 -10.87 -6.91 -0.74
C ILE A 195 -10.94 -5.87 -1.86
N CYS A 196 -11.40 -4.65 -1.57
CA CYS A 196 -11.44 -3.57 -2.54
C CYS A 196 -10.04 -3.19 -3.05
N LEU A 197 -9.02 -3.21 -2.19
CA LEU A 197 -7.63 -2.98 -2.59
C LEU A 197 -7.18 -4.03 -3.62
N LEU A 198 -7.48 -5.32 -3.39
CA LEU A 198 -7.19 -6.39 -4.33
C LEU A 198 -7.96 -6.23 -5.65
N LEU A 199 -9.23 -5.83 -5.60
CA LEU A 199 -10.04 -5.55 -6.79
C LEU A 199 -9.46 -4.38 -7.60
N VAL A 200 -8.95 -3.34 -6.94
CA VAL A 200 -8.25 -2.24 -7.60
C VAL A 200 -6.98 -2.74 -8.30
N PHE A 201 -6.18 -3.60 -7.66
CA PHE A 201 -5.01 -4.20 -8.31
C PHE A 201 -5.39 -5.08 -9.52
N PHE A 202 -6.48 -5.82 -9.42
CA PHE A 202 -7.01 -6.59 -10.54
C PHE A 202 -7.43 -5.67 -11.69
N ALA A 203 -8.18 -4.61 -11.40
CA ALA A 203 -8.60 -3.61 -12.38
C ALA A 203 -7.39 -2.93 -13.05
N MET A 204 -6.34 -2.61 -12.28
CA MET A 204 -5.10 -2.05 -12.81
C MET A 204 -4.45 -2.97 -13.85
N ASN A 205 -4.35 -4.26 -13.55
CA ASN A 205 -3.76 -5.22 -14.49
C ASN A 205 -4.65 -5.49 -15.70
N SER A 206 -5.96 -5.60 -15.50
CA SER A 206 -6.92 -5.80 -16.58
C SER A 206 -6.89 -4.63 -17.57
N TYR A 207 -6.99 -3.40 -17.06
CA TYR A 207 -6.93 -2.19 -17.87
C TYR A 207 -5.63 -2.08 -18.66
N LYS A 208 -4.50 -2.40 -18.02
CA LYS A 208 -3.19 -2.44 -18.69
C LYS A 208 -3.21 -3.41 -19.88
N VAL A 209 -3.63 -4.66 -19.66
CA VAL A 209 -3.64 -5.70 -20.71
C VAL A 209 -4.57 -5.30 -21.85
N GLN A 210 -5.70 -4.68 -21.53
CA GLN A 210 -6.63 -4.17 -22.54
C GLN A 210 -5.97 -3.10 -23.42
N ILE A 211 -5.38 -2.06 -22.83
CA ILE A 211 -4.77 -0.96 -23.59
C ILE A 211 -3.56 -1.44 -24.40
N GLU A 212 -2.72 -2.31 -23.86
CA GLU A 212 -1.58 -2.86 -24.61
C GLU A 212 -2.04 -3.67 -25.84
N LYS A 213 -3.14 -4.42 -25.74
CA LYS A 213 -3.77 -5.10 -26.88
C LYS A 213 -4.34 -4.12 -27.90
N GLU A 214 -5.02 -3.07 -27.45
CA GLU A 214 -5.57 -2.04 -28.34
C GLU A 214 -4.48 -1.32 -29.13
N ILE A 215 -3.35 -0.98 -28.49
CA ILE A 215 -2.20 -0.35 -29.14
C ILE A 215 -1.62 -1.30 -30.20
N ALA A 216 -1.36 -2.56 -29.85
CA ALA A 216 -0.82 -3.55 -30.78
C ALA A 216 -1.75 -3.78 -31.99
N LEU A 217 -3.06 -3.79 -31.77
CA LEU A 217 -4.04 -3.94 -32.84
C LEU A 217 -4.10 -2.72 -33.76
N LYS A 218 -4.01 -1.51 -33.21
CA LYS A 218 -3.90 -0.27 -34.01
C LYS A 218 -2.64 -0.26 -34.86
N GLN A 219 -1.51 -0.68 -34.30
CA GLN A 219 -0.24 -0.76 -35.04
C GLN A 219 -0.32 -1.77 -36.19
N LYS A 220 -0.85 -2.98 -35.95
CA LYS A 220 -1.04 -3.98 -37.03
C LYS A 220 -1.95 -3.47 -38.15
N LYS A 221 -3.03 -2.76 -37.81
CA LYS A 221 -3.92 -2.15 -38.82
C LYS A 221 -3.21 -1.06 -39.63
N PHE A 222 -2.35 -0.27 -38.99
CA PHE A 222 -1.55 0.74 -39.66
C PHE A 222 -0.55 0.11 -40.63
N GLU A 223 0.19 -0.92 -40.20
CA GLU A 223 1.14 -1.66 -41.03
C GLU A 223 0.46 -2.32 -42.25
N GLN A 224 -0.71 -2.92 -42.06
CA GLN A 224 -1.51 -3.50 -43.15
C GLN A 224 -1.94 -2.44 -44.17
N LYS A 225 -2.44 -1.29 -43.71
CA LYS A 225 -2.86 -0.19 -44.61
C LYS A 225 -1.67 0.37 -45.38
N TYR A 226 -0.51 0.51 -44.72
CA TYR A 226 0.72 0.95 -45.37
C TYR A 226 1.14 -0.05 -46.45
N LEU A 227 1.19 -1.35 -46.17
CA LEU A 227 1.54 -2.39 -47.15
C LEU A 227 0.57 -2.41 -48.35
N GLN A 228 -0.74 -2.28 -48.12
CA GLN A 228 -1.74 -2.19 -49.20
C GLN A 228 -1.45 -1.04 -50.16
N THR A 229 -0.98 0.09 -49.64
CA THR A 229 -0.65 1.28 -50.45
C THR A 229 0.51 1.03 -51.42
N TYR A 230 1.40 0.07 -51.15
CA TYR A 230 2.53 -0.29 -52.02
C TYR A 230 2.26 -1.48 -52.93
N THR A 231 1.21 -2.27 -52.68
CA THR A 231 0.81 -3.40 -53.54
C THR A 231 -0.29 -3.04 -54.54
N ASP A 232 -0.92 -1.87 -54.39
CA ASP A 232 -1.94 -1.35 -55.31
C ASP A 232 -1.35 -0.39 -56.38
N GLU A 233 -0.02 -0.31 -56.52
CA GLU A 233 0.71 0.22 -57.71
C GLU A 233 1.00 -0.90 -58.72
#